data_AF-A0A395IRK9-F1
#
_entry.id   AF-A0A395IRK9-F1
#
_cell.length_a   1.000
_cell.length_b   1.000
_cell.length_c   1.000
_cell.angle_alpha   90.00
_cell.angle_beta   90.00
_cell.angle_gamma   90.00
#
_symmetry.space_group_name_H-M   'P 1'
#
loop_
_entity.id
_entity.type
_entity.pdbx_description
1 polymer ?
#
loop_
_entity_poly.entity_id
_entity_poly.type
_entity_poly.pdbx_seq_one_letter_code
_entity_poly.pdbx_strand_id
1 'polypeptide(L)'
;MEMTSQDDERGTAEMADSSILRCENESDNDSRNSTLSQFPDELILEILSYLDVNDLLIASRLSHHLRTLSLDPLLHVHRLHHASHALSLRLSHRAPLTDLMSQRIYITRTSLVARSLGRNLIKIKLNRQLGQRPSVETLVEKNVLPKECYGHGKVAPGLVEVKRRVEKERVKDGLRAWVEGWRGRVGEKEREVEGTNEGKIEVRWLVRRFGGKGGDESNVGRGAWGKKVERREMPPRAKVLGLRRFWERVGREGVGPTRNGLEYI
;
A
#
# COMPACT_ATOMS: atom_id res chain seq x y z
N MET A 1 68.96 40.41 25.88
CA MET A 1 67.84 41.25 25.40
C MET A 1 66.79 40.29 24.88
N GLU A 2 65.68 39.98 25.54
CA GLU A 2 65.07 40.42 26.79
C GLU A 2 64.24 39.23 27.27
N MET A 3 64.26 39.01 28.59
CA MET A 3 63.41 38.08 29.31
C MET A 3 62.24 38.86 29.88
N THR A 4 61.02 38.33 29.82
CA THR A 4 59.89 38.73 30.68
C THR A 4 59.13 37.45 31.02
N SER A 5 59.36 36.87 32.20
CA SER A 5 58.80 37.19 33.53
C SER A 5 57.34 36.77 33.69
N GLN A 6 57.21 35.77 34.58
CA GLN A 6 56.08 35.48 35.45
C GLN A 6 55.47 36.75 36.06
N ASP A 7 54.16 36.79 36.29
CA ASP A 7 53.59 36.62 37.63
C ASP A 7 52.05 36.64 37.61
N ASP A 8 51.53 36.00 38.66
CA ASP A 8 50.13 35.74 39.03
C ASP A 8 49.19 36.95 38.98
N GLU A 9 47.89 36.71 38.81
CA GLU A 9 46.89 37.22 39.76
C GLU A 9 45.57 36.43 39.67
N ARG A 10 45.07 36.10 40.85
CA ARG A 10 43.77 35.52 41.18
C ARG A 10 42.66 36.46 40.75
N GLY A 11 41.70 35.96 39.99
CA GLY A 11 40.43 36.63 39.72
C GLY A 11 39.28 35.65 39.95
N THR A 12 38.77 35.68 41.17
CA THR A 12 37.49 35.07 41.59
C THR A 12 36.34 35.67 40.79
N ALA A 13 35.56 34.83 40.11
CA ALA A 13 34.23 35.15 39.58
C ALA A 13 33.31 33.96 39.92
N GLU A 14 32.54 34.09 41.00
CA GLU A 14 31.08 34.26 40.97
C GLU A 14 30.35 33.01 40.44
N MET A 15 30.05 32.08 41.35
CA MET A 15 28.71 31.92 41.95
C MET A 15 27.65 31.49 40.93
N ALA A 16 27.75 30.24 40.47
CA ALA A 16 26.59 29.49 40.02
C ALA A 16 25.85 28.97 41.26
N ASP A 17 24.85 29.75 41.68
CA ASP A 17 23.95 29.47 42.80
C ASP A 17 23.05 28.27 42.45
N SER A 18 23.60 27.06 42.62
CA SER A 18 22.83 25.82 42.58
C SER A 18 22.16 25.69 43.94
N SER A 19 20.95 26.20 44.02
CA SER A 19 20.04 26.16 45.17
C SER A 19 19.89 24.72 45.66
N ILE A 20 20.75 24.34 46.60
CA ILE A 20 20.56 23.19 47.47
C ILE A 20 19.38 23.54 48.37
N LEU A 21 18.19 23.05 47.98
CA LEU A 21 17.04 23.01 48.86
C LEU A 21 17.37 22.10 50.05
N ARG A 22 17.87 22.72 51.14
CA ARG A 22 17.67 22.21 52.48
C ARG A 22 16.18 22.35 52.79
N CYS A 23 15.44 21.25 52.67
CA CYS A 23 14.14 21.13 53.30
C CYS A 23 14.38 20.47 54.67
N GLU A 24 14.59 21.29 55.68
CA GLU A 24 14.19 20.94 57.04
C GLU A 24 12.66 20.92 57.02
N ASN A 25 12.05 19.75 57.25
CA ASN A 25 10.64 19.65 57.56
C ASN A 25 10.51 18.66 58.73
N GLU A 26 10.31 19.25 59.90
CA GLU A 26 9.79 18.60 61.09
C GLU A 26 8.41 17.98 60.82
N SER A 27 8.29 16.73 61.26
CA SER A 27 7.09 16.05 61.81
C SER A 27 5.85 15.83 60.95
N ASP A 28 5.35 14.59 61.04
CA ASP A 28 4.00 14.10 60.73
C ASP A 28 3.66 13.81 59.27
N ASN A 29 4.22 12.70 58.74
CA ASN A 29 3.58 11.82 57.74
C ASN A 29 4.35 10.47 57.65
N ASP A 30 4.36 9.69 58.73
CA ASP A 30 5.19 8.50 58.92
C ASP A 30 4.67 7.22 58.21
N SER A 31 4.12 7.35 56.99
CA SER A 31 3.57 6.19 56.26
C SER A 31 3.76 6.23 54.73
N ARG A 32 4.56 7.18 54.20
CA ARG A 32 4.71 7.32 52.74
C ARG A 32 6.14 7.24 52.21
N ASN A 33 7.14 7.10 53.07
CA ASN A 33 8.54 7.00 52.64
C ASN A 33 9.15 5.68 53.12
N SER A 34 8.64 4.55 52.60
CA SER A 34 9.35 3.27 52.72
C SER A 34 10.68 3.40 51.99
N THR A 35 11.73 3.71 52.73
CA THR A 35 13.08 3.83 52.17
C THR A 35 13.57 2.45 51.76
N LEU A 36 14.34 2.38 50.67
CA LEU A 36 14.86 1.10 50.14
C LEU A 36 15.66 0.32 51.20
N SER A 37 16.26 1.02 52.17
CA SER A 37 17.00 0.47 53.32
C SER A 37 16.13 -0.26 54.35
N GLN A 38 14.81 -0.16 54.27
CA GLN A 38 13.88 -0.88 55.14
C GLN A 38 13.60 -2.31 54.63
N PHE A 39 13.94 -2.60 53.37
CA PHE A 39 13.81 -3.94 52.81
C PHE A 39 14.98 -4.84 53.22
N PRO A 40 14.75 -6.15 53.37
CA PRO A 40 15.82 -7.13 53.56
C PRO A 40 16.83 -7.11 52.41
N ASP A 41 18.10 -7.30 52.74
CA ASP A 41 19.22 -7.26 51.80
C ASP A 41 19.06 -8.29 50.67
N GLU A 42 18.41 -9.43 50.93
CA GLU A 42 18.18 -10.49 49.94
C GLU A 42 17.29 -10.00 48.78
N LEU A 43 16.26 -9.20 49.09
CA LEU A 43 15.37 -8.64 48.07
C LEU A 43 16.07 -7.58 47.24
N ILE A 44 16.93 -6.79 47.88
CA ILE A 44 17.71 -5.76 47.20
C ILE A 44 18.74 -6.44 46.29
N LEU A 45 19.43 -7.49 46.75
CA LEU A 45 20.39 -8.26 45.95
C LEU A 45 19.73 -8.92 44.74
N GLU A 46 18.52 -9.46 44.89
CA GLU A 46 17.77 -10.02 43.76
C GLU A 46 17.47 -8.95 42.71
N ILE A 47 17.02 -7.75 43.13
CA ILE A 47 16.77 -6.62 42.23
C ILE A 47 18.07 -6.18 41.53
N LEU A 48 19.17 -6.03 42.28
CA LEU A 48 20.47 -5.64 41.73
C LEU A 48 21.02 -6.67 40.74
N SER A 49 20.58 -7.94 40.82
CA SER A 49 21.05 -9.01 39.94
C SER A 49 20.56 -8.84 38.49
N TYR A 50 19.41 -8.20 38.28
CA TYR A 50 18.84 -7.93 36.95
C TYR A 50 19.34 -6.63 36.32
N LEU A 51 20.02 -5.77 37.07
CA LEU A 51 20.53 -4.51 36.55
C LEU A 51 21.77 -4.71 35.67
N ASP A 52 21.90 -3.87 34.65
CA ASP A 52 23.10 -3.82 33.82
C ASP A 52 24.30 -3.24 34.61
N VAL A 53 25.52 -3.43 34.09
CA VAL A 53 26.75 -2.96 34.76
C VAL A 53 26.74 -1.44 35.00
N ASN A 54 26.18 -0.66 34.07
CA ASN A 54 26.06 0.79 34.21
C ASN A 54 25.04 1.19 35.28
N ASP A 55 23.90 0.51 35.32
CA ASP A 55 22.83 0.81 36.27
C ASP A 55 23.22 0.43 37.70
N LEU A 56 23.98 -0.66 37.85
CA LEU A 56 24.55 -1.05 39.14
C LEU A 56 25.55 0.00 39.65
N LEU A 57 26.38 0.57 38.75
CA LEU A 57 27.31 1.63 39.10
C LEU A 57 26.58 2.92 39.51
N ILE A 58 25.47 3.24 38.85
CA ILE A 58 24.59 4.35 39.26
C ILE A 58 24.01 4.07 40.64
N ALA A 59 23.43 2.90 40.88
CA ALA A 59 22.87 2.51 42.19
C ALA A 59 23.91 2.62 43.33
N SER A 60 25.15 2.20 43.08
CA SER A 60 26.30 2.31 44.00
C SER A 60 26.67 3.77 44.36
N ARG A 61 26.25 4.75 43.56
CA ARG A 61 26.49 6.19 43.81
C ARG A 61 25.34 6.85 44.55
N LEU A 62 24.14 6.24 44.55
CA LEU A 62 22.94 6.80 45.19
C LEU A 62 22.90 6.58 46.70
N SER A 63 23.48 5.49 47.22
CA SER A 63 23.55 5.25 48.66
C SER A 63 24.76 4.38 49.07
N HIS A 64 25.19 4.54 50.33
CA HIS A 64 26.25 3.72 50.92
C HIS A 64 25.82 2.25 51.08
N HIS A 65 24.54 2.00 51.40
CA HIS A 65 23.99 0.66 51.53
C HIS A 65 24.01 -0.08 50.18
N LEU A 66 23.52 0.55 49.11
CA LEU A 66 23.61 -0.01 47.76
C LEU A 66 25.05 -0.15 47.26
N ARG A 67 25.96 0.73 47.68
CA ARG A 67 27.39 0.56 47.40
C ARG A 67 27.92 -0.74 47.96
N THR A 68 27.63 -1.05 49.22
CA THR A 68 28.06 -2.29 49.87
C THR A 68 27.45 -3.51 49.18
N LEU A 69 26.14 -3.51 48.94
CA LEU A 69 25.46 -4.62 48.27
C LEU A 69 25.88 -4.79 46.80
N SER A 70 26.20 -3.69 46.11
CA SER A 70 26.70 -3.75 44.72
C SER A 70 28.08 -4.40 44.58
N LEU A 71 28.84 -4.44 45.68
CA LEU A 71 30.17 -5.05 45.75
C LEU A 71 30.13 -6.46 46.37
N ASP A 72 28.94 -6.98 46.69
CA ASP A 72 28.78 -8.29 47.30
C ASP A 72 29.20 -9.40 46.32
N PRO A 73 30.11 -10.32 46.72
CA PRO A 73 30.46 -11.48 45.91
C PRO A 73 29.26 -12.36 45.52
N LEU A 74 28.24 -12.48 46.38
CA LEU A 74 27.07 -13.34 46.09
C LEU A 74 26.28 -12.82 44.89
N LEU A 75 26.08 -11.50 44.81
CA LEU A 75 25.48 -10.82 43.66
C LEU A 75 26.21 -11.16 42.37
N HIS A 76 27.54 -11.06 42.38
CA HIS A 76 28.36 -11.29 41.19
C HIS A 76 28.39 -12.76 40.78
N VAL A 77 28.38 -13.69 41.73
CA VAL A 77 28.26 -15.14 41.46
C VAL A 77 26.92 -15.47 40.80
N HIS A 78 25.81 -14.92 41.33
CA HIS A 78 24.49 -15.14 40.74
C HIS A 78 24.40 -14.58 39.32
N ARG A 79 24.89 -13.36 39.10
CA ARG A 79 24.92 -12.72 37.77
C ARG A 79 25.78 -13.50 36.78
N LEU A 80 26.93 -14.01 37.22
CA LEU A 80 27.79 -14.84 36.38
C LEU A 80 27.10 -16.15 35.99
N HIS A 81 26.45 -16.83 36.95
CA HIS A 81 25.69 -18.03 36.68
C HIS A 81 24.55 -17.77 35.68
N HIS A 82 23.73 -16.74 35.92
CA HIS A 82 22.65 -16.37 35.03
C HIS A 82 23.14 -15.99 33.63
N ALA A 83 24.21 -15.19 33.53
CA ALA A 83 24.81 -14.82 32.25
C ALA A 83 25.36 -16.05 31.50
N SER A 84 26.04 -16.95 32.20
CA SER A 84 26.55 -18.20 31.62
C SER A 84 25.41 -19.04 31.04
N HIS A 85 24.35 -19.28 31.82
CA HIS A 85 23.17 -20.03 31.40
C HIS A 85 22.44 -19.37 30.21
N ALA A 86 22.22 -18.06 30.26
CA ALA A 86 21.60 -17.32 29.16
C ALA A 86 22.44 -17.36 27.89
N LEU A 87 23.77 -17.25 28.01
CA LEU A 87 24.69 -17.37 26.88
C LEU A 87 24.68 -18.78 26.29
N SER A 88 24.68 -19.83 27.12
CA SER A 88 24.61 -21.23 26.65
C SER A 88 23.38 -21.46 25.78
N LEU A 89 22.21 -20.97 26.22
CA LEU A 89 20.96 -21.06 25.47
C LEU A 89 20.98 -20.21 24.18
N ARG A 90 21.46 -18.97 24.25
CA ARG A 90 21.47 -18.09 23.07
C ARG A 90 22.49 -18.53 22.02
N LEU A 91 23.61 -19.11 22.44
CA LEU A 91 24.62 -19.64 21.53
C LEU A 91 24.13 -20.89 20.79
N SER A 92 23.30 -21.73 21.42
CA SER A 92 22.74 -22.91 20.76
C SER A 92 21.71 -22.56 19.67
N HIS A 93 20.95 -21.48 19.84
CA HIS A 93 20.01 -20.96 18.85
C HIS A 93 20.65 -20.08 17.76
N ARG A 94 21.98 -19.90 17.79
CA ARG A 94 22.68 -19.05 16.82
C ARG A 94 22.65 -19.68 15.43
N ALA A 95 22.19 -18.91 14.44
CA ALA A 95 22.23 -19.31 13.04
C ALA A 95 23.67 -19.60 12.57
N PRO A 96 23.90 -20.65 11.77
CA PRO A 96 25.23 -20.98 11.27
C PRO A 96 25.72 -19.91 10.28
N LEU A 97 27.04 -19.82 10.12
CA LEU A 97 27.67 -18.83 9.25
C LEU A 97 27.16 -18.89 7.80
N THR A 98 26.90 -20.09 7.30
CA THR A 98 26.38 -20.34 5.95
C THR A 98 25.02 -19.68 5.73
N ASP A 99 24.14 -19.75 6.73
CA ASP A 99 22.82 -19.13 6.69
C ASP A 99 22.94 -17.60 6.70
N LEU A 100 23.79 -17.05 7.57
CA LEU A 100 24.07 -15.61 7.60
C LEU A 100 24.67 -15.08 6.29
N MET A 101 25.49 -15.88 5.61
CA MET A 101 26.01 -15.55 4.27
C MET A 101 24.90 -15.59 3.21
N SER A 102 23.99 -16.57 3.29
CA SER A 102 22.85 -16.70 2.36
C SER A 102 21.89 -15.51 2.48
N GLN A 103 21.61 -15.08 3.71
CA GLN A 103 20.76 -13.94 4.04
C GLN A 103 21.46 -12.58 3.81
N ARG A 104 22.73 -12.60 3.36
CA ARG A 104 23.56 -11.41 3.12
C ARG A 104 23.77 -10.54 4.37
N ILE A 105 23.67 -11.12 5.56
CA ILE A 105 23.94 -10.47 6.85
C ILE A 105 25.46 -10.48 7.10
N TYR A 106 26.09 -11.65 6.93
CA TYR A 106 27.55 -11.75 7.00
C TYR A 106 28.16 -11.55 5.62
N ILE A 107 29.04 -10.57 5.51
CA ILE A 107 29.65 -10.18 4.23
C ILE A 107 31.17 -10.36 4.34
N THR A 108 31.72 -11.27 3.53
CA THR A 108 33.17 -11.47 3.42
C THR A 108 33.82 -10.33 2.63
N ARG A 109 35.12 -10.09 2.83
CA ARG A 109 35.89 -9.11 2.05
C ARG A 109 35.78 -9.37 0.53
N THR A 110 35.81 -10.63 0.12
CA THR A 110 35.65 -11.03 -1.29
C THR A 110 34.26 -10.69 -1.83
N SER A 111 33.20 -10.93 -1.04
CA SER A 111 31.83 -10.57 -1.44
C SER A 111 31.61 -9.05 -1.50
N LEU A 112 32.26 -8.25 -0.65
CA LEU A 112 32.24 -6.77 -0.77
C LEU A 112 32.85 -6.30 -2.09
N VAL A 113 34.03 -6.83 -2.44
CA VAL A 113 34.70 -6.50 -3.71
C VAL A 113 33.87 -6.97 -4.90
N ALA A 114 33.33 -8.20 -4.86
CA ALA A 114 32.45 -8.72 -5.90
C ALA A 114 31.19 -7.86 -6.07
N ARG A 115 30.62 -7.31 -4.99
CA ARG A 115 29.47 -6.39 -5.05
C ARG A 115 29.83 -5.06 -5.71
N SER A 116 31.00 -4.49 -5.41
CA SER A 116 31.42 -3.23 -6.04
C SER A 116 31.67 -3.45 -7.54
N LEU A 117 32.38 -4.54 -7.89
CA LEU A 117 32.62 -4.93 -9.28
C LEU A 117 31.30 -5.19 -10.02
N GLY A 118 30.39 -5.97 -9.44
CA GLY A 118 29.09 -6.26 -10.01
C GLY A 118 28.27 -4.99 -10.28
N ARG A 119 28.27 -4.03 -9.33
CA ARG A 119 27.63 -2.72 -9.53
C ARG A 119 28.28 -1.93 -10.66
N ASN A 120 29.60 -1.92 -10.75
CA ASN A 120 30.32 -1.24 -11.83
C ASN A 120 30.02 -1.87 -13.20
N LEU A 121 29.98 -3.19 -13.28
CA LEU A 121 29.60 -3.90 -14.51
C LEU A 121 28.15 -3.60 -14.92
N ILE A 122 27.22 -3.57 -13.96
CA ILE A 122 25.83 -3.17 -14.21
C ILE A 122 25.79 -1.71 -14.69
N LYS A 123 26.54 -0.81 -14.05
CA LYS A 123 26.62 0.60 -14.46
C LYS A 123 27.13 0.75 -15.90
N ILE A 124 28.20 0.06 -16.26
CA ILE A 124 28.74 0.04 -17.63
C ILE A 124 27.69 -0.50 -18.61
N LYS A 125 27.04 -1.62 -18.26
CA LYS A 125 25.99 -2.23 -19.09
C LYS A 125 24.83 -1.27 -19.31
N LEU A 126 24.33 -0.65 -18.25
CA LEU A 126 23.23 0.31 -18.32
C LEU A 126 23.61 1.55 -19.11
N ASN A 127 24.80 2.12 -18.89
CA ASN A 127 25.28 3.27 -19.68
C ASN A 127 25.29 2.94 -21.18
N ARG A 128 25.76 1.75 -21.56
CA ARG A 128 25.72 1.29 -22.95
C ARG A 128 24.28 1.12 -23.46
N GLN A 129 23.40 0.51 -22.68
CA GLN A 129 22.01 0.27 -23.07
C GLN A 129 21.18 1.55 -23.16
N LEU A 130 21.42 2.51 -22.28
CA LEU A 130 20.75 3.81 -22.30
C LEU A 130 21.16 4.65 -23.51
N GLY A 131 22.43 4.58 -23.92
CA GLY A 131 22.88 5.20 -25.18
C GLY A 131 22.26 4.56 -26.43
N GLN A 132 21.93 3.28 -26.37
CA GLN A 132 21.27 2.53 -27.45
C GLN A 132 19.74 2.51 -27.31
N ARG A 133 19.17 3.38 -26.48
CA ARG A 133 17.73 3.38 -26.20
C ARG A 133 16.96 3.82 -27.45
N PRO A 134 16.05 2.97 -28.00
CA PRO A 134 15.22 3.36 -29.13
C PRO A 134 14.30 4.53 -28.77
N SER A 135 14.04 5.41 -29.74
CA SER A 135 13.09 6.50 -29.57
C SER A 135 11.67 5.96 -29.40
N VAL A 136 10.79 6.75 -28.77
CA VAL A 136 9.40 6.34 -28.54
C VAL A 136 8.65 6.09 -29.85
N GLU A 137 8.96 6.86 -30.90
CA GLU A 137 8.40 6.69 -32.24
C GLU A 137 8.73 5.31 -32.82
N THR A 138 10.00 4.88 -32.73
CA THR A 138 10.39 3.54 -33.18
C THR A 138 9.70 2.41 -32.40
N LEU A 139 9.34 2.65 -31.12
CA LEU A 139 8.58 1.67 -30.32
C LEU A 139 7.11 1.59 -30.76
N VAL A 140 6.54 2.71 -31.21
CA VAL A 140 5.20 2.78 -31.77
C VAL A 140 5.13 2.10 -33.15
N GLU A 141 6.14 2.34 -34.01
CA GLU A 141 6.28 1.66 -35.30
C GLU A 141 6.39 0.14 -35.16
N LYS A 142 7.17 -0.31 -34.17
CA LYS A 142 7.32 -1.74 -33.83
C LYS A 142 6.13 -2.33 -33.07
N ASN A 143 5.05 -1.56 -32.85
CA ASN A 143 3.87 -1.94 -32.08
C ASN A 143 4.17 -2.44 -30.65
N VAL A 144 5.30 -2.03 -30.06
CA VAL A 144 5.64 -2.30 -28.66
C VAL A 144 4.89 -1.33 -27.75
N LEU A 145 4.83 -0.04 -28.14
CA LEU A 145 4.03 0.97 -27.46
C LEU A 145 2.75 1.24 -28.27
N PRO A 146 1.56 1.20 -27.64
CA PRO A 146 0.31 1.65 -28.25
C PRO A 146 0.42 3.10 -28.75
N LYS A 147 -0.05 3.36 -29.99
CA LYS A 147 -0.10 4.71 -30.58
C LYS A 147 -0.86 5.70 -29.68
N GLU A 148 -1.84 5.21 -28.93
CA GLU A 148 -2.69 5.97 -28.02
C GLU A 148 -1.95 6.50 -26.78
N CYS A 149 -0.79 5.94 -26.45
CA CYS A 149 0.08 6.39 -25.34
C CYS A 149 1.01 7.54 -25.74
N TYR A 150 1.10 7.87 -27.04
CA TYR A 150 2.07 8.81 -27.60
C TYR A 150 1.36 9.92 -28.41
N GLY A 151 1.90 11.16 -28.41
CA GLY A 151 1.28 12.32 -29.08
C GLY A 151 0.41 13.22 -28.18
N HIS A 152 -0.41 14.10 -28.77
CA HIS A 152 -1.38 14.94 -28.04
C HIS A 152 -2.69 14.16 -27.81
N GLY A 153 -3.20 14.15 -26.57
CA GLY A 153 -4.37 13.33 -26.18
C GLY A 153 -4.03 11.96 -25.59
N LYS A 154 -2.89 11.85 -24.89
CA LYS A 154 -2.33 10.59 -24.36
C LYS A 154 -3.28 9.91 -23.38
N VAL A 155 -3.40 8.60 -23.55
CA VAL A 155 -4.11 7.72 -22.63
C VAL A 155 -3.08 7.02 -21.77
N ALA A 156 -3.30 6.99 -20.45
CA ALA A 156 -2.41 6.26 -19.55
C ALA A 156 -2.34 4.77 -19.95
N PRO A 157 -1.18 4.10 -19.88
CA PRO A 157 -1.04 2.71 -20.30
C PRO A 157 -2.09 1.75 -19.71
N GLY A 158 -2.47 1.96 -18.44
CA GLY A 158 -3.51 1.16 -17.78
C GLY A 158 -4.93 1.35 -18.32
N LEU A 159 -5.20 2.44 -19.04
CA LEU A 159 -6.51 2.76 -19.62
C LEU A 159 -6.60 2.43 -21.12
N VAL A 160 -5.49 2.09 -21.77
CA VAL A 160 -5.46 1.79 -23.21
C VAL A 160 -6.40 0.65 -23.55
N GLU A 161 -6.42 -0.41 -22.73
CA GLU A 161 -7.29 -1.55 -22.97
C GLU A 161 -8.78 -1.17 -22.81
N VAL A 162 -9.10 -0.35 -21.82
CA VAL A 162 -10.46 0.15 -21.59
C VAL A 162 -10.92 1.01 -22.77
N LYS A 163 -10.07 1.95 -23.21
CA LYS A 163 -10.36 2.78 -24.38
C LYS A 163 -10.57 1.93 -25.63
N ARG A 164 -9.66 1.00 -25.92
CA ARG A 164 -9.79 0.08 -27.06
C ARG A 164 -11.04 -0.78 -26.98
N ARG A 165 -11.45 -1.21 -25.78
CA ARG A 165 -12.68 -1.97 -25.56
C ARG A 165 -13.91 -1.11 -25.87
N VAL A 166 -13.95 0.13 -25.36
CA VAL A 166 -15.04 1.07 -25.63
C VAL A 166 -15.10 1.42 -27.11
N GLU A 167 -13.96 1.68 -27.76
CA GLU A 167 -13.91 1.95 -29.21
C GLU A 167 -14.38 0.75 -30.03
N LYS A 168 -13.97 -0.47 -29.67
CA LYS A 168 -14.46 -1.70 -30.32
C LYS A 168 -15.98 -1.85 -30.18
N GLU A 169 -16.54 -1.59 -29.00
CA GLU A 169 -17.98 -1.64 -28.80
C GLU A 169 -18.69 -0.53 -29.59
N ARG A 170 -18.17 0.70 -29.60
CA ARG A 170 -18.71 1.79 -30.44
C ARG A 170 -18.74 1.44 -31.93
N VAL A 171 -17.67 0.83 -32.44
CA VAL A 171 -17.61 0.37 -33.85
C VAL A 171 -18.63 -0.74 -34.10
N LYS A 172 -18.77 -1.70 -33.18
CA LYS A 172 -19.79 -2.76 -33.30
C LYS A 172 -21.20 -2.20 -33.29
N ASP A 173 -21.49 -1.27 -32.38
CA ASP A 173 -22.81 -0.64 -32.26
C ASP A 173 -23.13 0.17 -33.52
N GLY A 174 -22.16 0.93 -34.04
CA GLY A 174 -22.29 1.65 -35.31
C GLY A 174 -22.53 0.72 -36.50
N LEU A 175 -21.82 -0.41 -36.57
CA LEU A 175 -22.04 -1.42 -37.62
C LEU A 175 -23.42 -2.08 -37.50
N ARG A 176 -23.90 -2.39 -36.29
CA ARG A 176 -25.27 -2.92 -36.09
C ARG A 176 -26.32 -1.92 -36.57
N ALA A 177 -26.22 -0.66 -36.16
CA ALA A 177 -27.14 0.39 -36.59
C ALA A 177 -27.11 0.60 -38.11
N TRP A 178 -25.94 0.55 -38.73
CA TRP A 178 -25.81 0.64 -40.19
C TRP A 178 -26.47 -0.54 -40.91
N VAL A 179 -26.28 -1.77 -40.42
CA VAL A 179 -26.90 -2.97 -40.98
C VAL A 179 -28.42 -2.94 -40.81
N GLU A 180 -28.94 -2.50 -39.65
CA GLU A 180 -30.37 -2.36 -39.41
C GLU A 180 -31.00 -1.29 -40.31
N GLY A 181 -30.35 -0.13 -40.46
CA GLY A 181 -30.80 0.91 -41.38
C GLY A 181 -30.68 0.53 -42.86
N TRP A 182 -29.74 -0.36 -43.21
CA TRP A 182 -29.66 -0.95 -44.55
C TRP A 182 -30.80 -1.95 -44.78
N ARG A 183 -31.06 -2.85 -43.82
CA ARG A 183 -32.17 -3.82 -43.88
C ARG A 183 -33.52 -3.12 -43.91
N GLY A 184 -33.69 -2.01 -43.19
CA GLY A 184 -34.88 -1.17 -43.24
C GLY A 184 -35.11 -0.60 -44.64
N ARG A 185 -34.09 0.01 -45.26
CA ARG A 185 -34.18 0.57 -46.63
C ARG A 185 -34.41 -0.49 -47.72
N VAL A 186 -33.78 -1.66 -47.58
CA VAL A 186 -34.02 -2.78 -48.51
C VAL A 186 -35.42 -3.35 -48.31
N GLY A 187 -35.86 -3.52 -47.07
CA GLY A 187 -37.20 -4.01 -46.75
C GLY A 187 -38.31 -3.02 -47.13
N GLU A 188 -38.04 -1.71 -47.08
CA GLU A 188 -38.98 -0.66 -47.52
C GLU A 188 -39.10 -0.65 -49.04
N LYS A 189 -37.98 -0.80 -49.77
CA LYS A 189 -38.00 -1.05 -51.21
C LYS A 189 -38.71 -2.36 -51.58
N GLU A 190 -38.50 -3.43 -50.81
CA GLU A 190 -39.23 -4.69 -51.01
C GLU A 190 -40.72 -4.52 -50.75
N ARG A 191 -41.13 -3.77 -49.72
CA ARG A 191 -42.54 -3.48 -49.41
C ARG A 191 -43.21 -2.52 -50.40
N GLU A 192 -42.50 -1.55 -50.96
CA GLU A 192 -43.01 -0.73 -52.08
C GLU A 192 -43.24 -1.58 -53.34
N VAL A 193 -42.33 -2.54 -53.59
CA VAL A 193 -42.47 -3.52 -54.68
C VAL A 193 -43.58 -4.54 -54.40
N GLU A 194 -43.86 -4.87 -53.14
CA GLU A 194 -44.92 -5.79 -52.74
C GLU A 194 -46.30 -5.11 -52.69
N GLY A 195 -46.38 -3.86 -52.25
CA GLY A 195 -47.60 -3.03 -52.24
C GLY A 195 -48.08 -2.61 -53.65
N THR A 196 -47.20 -2.62 -54.64
CA THR A 196 -47.59 -2.48 -56.06
C THR A 196 -48.06 -3.80 -56.68
N ASN A 197 -47.91 -4.93 -55.97
CA ASN A 197 -48.23 -6.29 -56.43
C ASN A 197 -49.42 -6.92 -55.67
N GLU A 198 -50.25 -6.13 -54.99
CA GLU A 198 -51.40 -6.56 -54.18
C GLU A 198 -52.48 -7.38 -54.92
N GLY A 199 -52.32 -7.64 -56.23
CA GLY A 199 -53.22 -8.49 -57.03
C GLY A 199 -52.65 -9.83 -57.50
N LYS A 200 -51.37 -10.15 -57.26
CA LYS A 200 -50.75 -11.37 -57.84
C LYS A 200 -50.11 -12.25 -56.77
N ILE A 201 -50.78 -13.36 -56.47
CA ILE A 201 -50.23 -14.42 -55.61
C ILE A 201 -49.01 -15.02 -56.31
N GLU A 202 -47.81 -14.68 -55.81
CA GLU A 202 -46.55 -15.11 -56.41
C GLU A 202 -46.30 -16.61 -56.09
N VAL A 203 -45.97 -17.40 -57.12
CA VAL A 203 -45.74 -18.85 -57.02
C VAL A 203 -44.67 -19.21 -55.97
N ARG A 204 -43.69 -18.32 -55.75
CA ARG A 204 -42.65 -18.49 -54.71
C ARG A 204 -43.22 -18.46 -53.30
N TRP A 205 -44.28 -17.71 -53.03
CA TRP A 205 -44.95 -17.68 -51.74
C TRP A 205 -45.71 -18.99 -51.47
N LEU A 206 -46.37 -19.56 -52.49
CA LEU A 206 -46.97 -20.89 -52.44
C LEU A 206 -45.91 -21.98 -52.20
N VAL A 207 -44.76 -21.92 -52.85
CA VAL A 207 -43.64 -22.85 -52.64
C VAL A 207 -43.08 -22.75 -51.21
N ARG A 208 -42.97 -21.54 -50.65
CA ARG A 208 -42.48 -21.35 -49.27
C ARG A 208 -43.51 -21.76 -48.22
N ARG A 209 -44.82 -21.62 -48.50
CA ARG A 209 -45.93 -21.98 -47.61
C ARG A 209 -46.25 -23.49 -47.62
N PHE A 210 -46.10 -24.15 -48.76
CA PHE A 210 -46.45 -25.57 -48.93
C PHE A 210 -45.27 -26.52 -49.15
N GLY A 211 -44.04 -26.01 -49.35
CA GLY A 211 -42.83 -26.83 -49.53
C GLY A 211 -42.21 -27.38 -48.25
N GLY A 212 -42.75 -27.03 -47.07
CA GLY A 212 -42.26 -27.49 -45.78
C GLY A 212 -43.16 -28.55 -45.15
N LYS A 213 -43.32 -29.71 -45.79
CA LYS A 213 -43.96 -30.88 -45.16
C LYS A 213 -43.16 -32.14 -45.48
N GLY A 214 -42.05 -32.28 -44.76
CA GLY A 214 -41.19 -33.47 -44.75
C GLY A 214 -40.17 -33.27 -43.64
N GLY A 215 -40.38 -33.97 -42.53
CA GLY A 215 -39.71 -33.68 -41.26
C GLY A 215 -38.22 -33.99 -41.25
N ASP A 216 -37.49 -33.23 -40.43
CA ASP A 216 -36.58 -33.83 -39.46
C ASP A 216 -36.42 -32.89 -38.25
N GLU A 217 -36.88 -33.37 -37.10
CA GLU A 217 -36.78 -32.74 -35.78
C GLU A 217 -35.36 -32.94 -35.24
N SER A 218 -34.42 -32.06 -35.57
CA SER A 218 -33.13 -32.03 -34.83
C SER A 218 -32.31 -30.75 -34.91
N ASN A 219 -32.86 -29.62 -35.38
CA ASN A 219 -32.06 -28.40 -35.49
C ASN A 219 -32.77 -27.13 -35.01
N VAL A 220 -33.27 -27.17 -33.77
CA VAL A 220 -33.62 -25.95 -33.04
C VAL A 220 -32.32 -25.26 -32.63
N GLY A 221 -32.03 -24.11 -33.25
CA GLY A 221 -31.29 -23.05 -32.56
C GLY A 221 -29.87 -22.70 -33.04
N ARG A 222 -29.53 -22.86 -34.32
CA ARG A 222 -28.35 -22.16 -34.89
C ARG A 222 -28.76 -20.96 -35.73
N GLY A 223 -29.14 -19.90 -35.02
CA GLY A 223 -28.96 -18.56 -35.58
C GLY A 223 -27.48 -18.41 -35.93
N ALA A 224 -27.19 -18.10 -37.19
CA ALA A 224 -25.87 -17.67 -37.60
C ALA A 224 -25.43 -16.55 -36.64
N TRP A 225 -24.23 -16.67 -36.08
CA TRP A 225 -23.63 -15.79 -35.07
C TRP A 225 -24.08 -16.11 -33.63
N GLY A 226 -23.46 -17.14 -33.08
CA GLY A 226 -23.62 -17.58 -31.71
C GLY A 226 -23.31 -16.48 -30.69
N LYS A 227 -24.36 -16.07 -29.96
CA LYS A 227 -24.32 -15.79 -28.53
C LYS A 227 -25.71 -16.07 -27.97
N LYS A 228 -25.77 -16.98 -26.98
CA LYS A 228 -26.90 -17.10 -26.07
C LYS A 228 -27.02 -15.74 -25.37
N VAL A 229 -28.00 -14.94 -25.77
CA VAL A 229 -28.40 -13.75 -25.02
C VAL A 229 -29.07 -14.29 -23.76
N GLU A 230 -28.29 -14.51 -22.71
CA GLU A 230 -28.84 -14.39 -21.38
C GLU A 230 -29.41 -12.98 -21.30
N ARG A 231 -30.75 -12.89 -21.36
CA ARG A 231 -31.45 -11.69 -20.97
C ARG A 231 -31.09 -11.46 -19.52
N ARG A 232 -30.02 -10.71 -19.26
CA ARG A 232 -29.92 -9.93 -18.03
C ARG A 232 -31.20 -9.13 -18.01
N GLU A 233 -32.12 -9.55 -17.16
CA GLU A 233 -33.31 -8.77 -16.84
C GLU A 233 -32.83 -7.36 -16.56
N MET A 234 -33.20 -6.44 -17.45
CA MET A 234 -33.03 -5.03 -17.17
C MET A 234 -33.76 -4.80 -15.85
N PRO A 235 -33.10 -4.27 -14.81
CA PRO A 235 -33.78 -3.94 -13.57
C PRO A 235 -35.01 -3.10 -13.95
N PRO A 236 -36.23 -3.51 -13.56
CA PRO A 236 -37.43 -2.81 -13.96
C PRO A 236 -37.29 -1.33 -13.64
N ARG A 237 -37.70 -0.50 -14.61
CA ARG A 237 -37.58 0.97 -14.69
C ARG A 237 -37.91 1.72 -13.40
N ALA A 238 -38.61 1.09 -12.46
CA ALA A 238 -38.87 1.54 -11.09
C ALA A 238 -37.60 1.79 -10.24
N LYS A 239 -36.51 1.02 -10.39
CA LYS A 239 -35.29 1.20 -9.58
C LYS A 239 -34.48 2.45 -9.95
N VAL A 240 -34.59 2.93 -11.19
CA VAL A 240 -33.84 4.11 -11.68
C VAL A 240 -34.56 5.42 -11.38
N LEU A 241 -35.89 5.40 -11.22
CA LEU A 241 -36.66 6.56 -10.80
C LEU A 241 -36.39 6.95 -9.34
N GLY A 242 -36.11 5.98 -8.47
CA GLY A 242 -35.72 6.26 -7.08
C GLY A 242 -34.42 7.06 -7.00
N LEU A 243 -33.43 6.70 -7.82
CA LEU A 243 -32.14 7.39 -7.86
C LEU A 243 -32.25 8.78 -8.50
N ARG A 244 -33.04 8.93 -9.57
CA ARG A 244 -33.28 10.23 -10.19
C ARG A 244 -34.01 11.19 -9.24
N ARG A 245 -35.04 10.71 -8.53
CA ARG A 245 -35.76 11.50 -7.51
C ARG A 245 -34.88 11.83 -6.31
N PHE A 246 -33.99 10.92 -5.91
CA PHE A 246 -33.01 11.15 -4.85
C PHE A 246 -32.06 12.31 -5.21
N TRP A 247 -31.44 12.28 -6.39
CA TRP A 247 -30.53 13.34 -6.82
C TRP A 247 -31.26 14.65 -7.18
N GLU A 248 -32.49 14.61 -7.69
CA GLU A 248 -33.33 15.81 -7.87
C GLU A 248 -33.76 16.44 -6.53
N ARG A 249 -33.90 15.65 -5.45
CA ARG A 249 -34.17 16.16 -4.09
C ARG A 249 -32.92 16.76 -3.45
N VAL A 250 -31.78 16.06 -3.50
CA VAL A 250 -30.48 16.56 -3.02
C VAL A 250 -30.09 17.86 -3.75
N GLY A 251 -30.38 17.98 -5.04
CA GLY A 251 -30.14 19.20 -5.81
C GLY A 251 -31.09 20.37 -5.49
N ARG A 252 -32.30 20.11 -4.96
CA ARG A 252 -33.24 21.17 -4.52
C ARG A 252 -32.97 21.64 -3.10
N GLU A 253 -32.52 20.76 -2.22
CA GLU A 253 -32.21 21.10 -0.81
C GLU A 253 -30.83 21.76 -0.66
N GLY A 254 -29.96 21.65 -1.67
CA GLY A 254 -28.56 22.10 -1.60
C GLY A 254 -28.26 23.57 -1.95
N VAL A 255 -29.24 24.43 -2.26
CA VAL A 255 -28.98 25.83 -2.66
C VAL A 255 -29.93 26.85 -1.98
N GLY A 256 -29.77 27.02 -0.66
CA GLY A 256 -29.98 28.24 0.16
C GLY A 256 -31.40 28.84 0.31
N PRO A 257 -31.69 29.68 1.35
CA PRO A 257 -30.74 30.44 2.18
C PRO A 257 -30.87 30.21 3.70
N THR A 258 -29.85 30.64 4.42
CA THR A 258 -29.87 30.92 5.86
C THR A 258 -31.02 31.85 6.25
N ARG A 259 -31.85 31.46 7.24
CA ARG A 259 -32.58 32.42 8.07
C ARG A 259 -32.89 31.86 9.46
N ASN A 260 -32.49 32.65 10.44
CA ASN A 260 -32.56 32.51 11.89
C ASN A 260 -33.96 32.17 12.46
N GLY A 261 -33.96 31.56 13.64
CA GLY A 261 -34.89 31.95 14.72
C GLY A 261 -35.88 30.89 15.20
N LEU A 262 -35.60 30.38 16.41
CA LEU A 262 -36.53 30.12 17.53
C LEU A 262 -37.87 29.40 17.23
N GLU A 263 -38.06 28.22 17.82
CA GLU A 263 -39.24 27.98 18.66
C GLU A 263 -39.04 26.78 19.60
N TYR A 264 -39.56 26.97 20.81
CA TYR A 264 -39.56 26.07 21.96
C TYR A 264 -40.37 24.79 21.70
N ILE A 265 -39.87 23.65 22.20
CA ILE A 265 -40.45 22.76 23.23
C ILE A 265 -39.41 21.67 23.54
#